data_AF-A0A9E1ETE8-F1
#
_entry.id   AF-A0A9E1ETE8-F1
#
_cell.length_a   1.000
_cell.length_b   1.000
_cell.length_c   1.000
_cell.angle_alpha   90.00
_cell.angle_beta   90.00
_cell.angle_gamma   90.00
#
_symmetry.space_group_name_H-M   'P 1'
#
loop_
_entity.id
_entity.type
_entity.pdbx_description
1 polymer ?
#
loop_
_entity_poly.entity_id
_entity_poly.type
_entity_poly.pdbx_seq_one_letter_code
_entity_poly.pdbx_strand_id
1 'polypeptide(L)'
;MAIYVPKQNPDYRVELAKLINGYLAEREWSPARLARESGQSKATISRITNYKNGNPKYQPSLRTIQAIALALKLSREQRKELFDTAFPEFRVWDEAAEQGYTVDETNDILYEKGLPLLTTER
;
A
#
# COMPACT_ATOMS: atom_id res chain seq x y z
N MET A 1 32.47 -8.43 -5.22
CA MET A 1 31.12 -7.95 -5.60
C MET A 1 30.39 -7.61 -4.32
N ALA A 2 30.20 -6.31 -4.04
CA ALA A 2 29.42 -5.89 -2.89
C ALA A 2 27.94 -6.14 -3.22
N ILE A 3 27.29 -7.01 -2.47
CA ILE A 3 25.85 -7.18 -2.53
C ILE A 3 25.27 -5.88 -1.95
N TYR A 4 24.86 -4.96 -2.82
CA TYR A 4 24.10 -3.79 -2.40
C TYR A 4 22.77 -4.31 -1.89
N VAL A 5 22.66 -4.49 -0.57
CA VAL A 5 21.38 -4.73 0.08
C VAL A 5 20.75 -3.34 0.18
N PRO A 6 19.70 -3.01 -0.60
CA PRO A 6 19.09 -1.70 -0.52
C PRO A 6 18.71 -1.43 0.93
N LYS A 7 19.06 -0.25 1.45
CA LYS A 7 18.60 0.23 2.76
C LYS A 7 17.11 -0.05 2.82
N GLN A 8 16.68 -0.87 3.79
CA GLN A 8 15.26 -1.24 3.91
C GLN A 8 14.45 0.06 3.98
N ASN A 9 13.76 0.36 2.89
CA ASN A 9 12.69 1.34 2.88
C ASN A 9 11.73 0.92 4.01
N PRO A 10 11.29 1.81 4.91
CA PRO A 10 10.27 1.45 5.88
C PRO A 10 9.17 0.66 5.17
N ASP A 11 8.88 -0.54 5.69
CA ASP A 11 7.92 -1.44 5.07
C ASP A 11 6.62 -0.66 4.89
N TYR A 12 6.18 -0.48 3.64
CA TYR A 12 5.02 0.35 3.29
C TYR A 12 3.78 -0.05 4.10
N ARG A 13 3.73 -1.28 4.61
CA ARG A 13 2.68 -1.78 5.51
C ARG A 13 2.64 -1.04 6.86
N VAL A 14 3.79 -0.61 7.38
CA VAL A 14 3.87 0.23 8.59
C VAL A 14 3.23 1.59 8.32
N GLU A 15 3.57 2.21 7.19
CA GLU A 15 2.99 3.50 6.79
C GLU A 15 1.50 3.37 6.47
N LEU A 16 1.09 2.28 5.82
CA LEU A 16 -0.32 1.95 5.58
C LEU A 16 -1.10 1.81 6.89
N ALA A 17 -0.52 1.12 7.88
CA ALA A 17 -1.13 0.96 9.20
C ALA A 17 -1.29 2.32 9.89
N LYS A 18 -0.24 3.16 9.89
CA LYS A 18 -0.29 4.51 10.45
C LYS A 18 -1.36 5.37 9.77
N LEU A 19 -1.40 5.35 8.44
CA LEU A 19 -2.34 6.15 7.65
C LEU A 19 -3.79 5.76 7.96
N ILE A 20 -4.11 4.46 7.91
CA ILE A 20 -5.45 3.98 8.23
C ILE A 20 -5.81 4.31 9.68
N ASN A 21 -4.90 4.11 10.63
CA ASN A 21 -5.16 4.46 12.04
C ASN A 21 -5.36 5.98 12.23
N GLY A 22 -4.68 6.82 11.45
CA GLY A 22 -4.92 8.27 11.40
C GLY A 22 -6.34 8.60 10.98
N TYR A 23 -6.81 8.04 9.86
CA TYR A 23 -8.19 8.23 9.41
C TYR A 23 -9.23 7.70 10.40
N LEU A 24 -8.91 6.63 11.13
CA LEU A 24 -9.77 6.10 12.19
C LEU A 24 -9.82 7.04 13.40
N ALA A 25 -8.68 7.59 13.82
CA ALA A 25 -8.60 8.51 14.95
C ALA A 25 -9.40 9.80 14.70
N GLU A 26 -9.29 10.39 13.50
CA GLU A 26 -10.08 11.56 13.08
C GLU A 26 -11.59 11.35 13.18
N ARG A 27 -12.04 10.09 13.08
CA ARG A 27 -13.46 9.70 13.10
C ARG A 27 -13.91 9.08 14.42
N GLU A 28 -13.00 8.93 15.38
CA GLU A 28 -13.20 8.18 16.62
C GLU A 28 -13.66 6.73 16.36
N TRP A 29 -13.13 6.10 15.31
CA TRP A 29 -13.48 4.73 14.93
C TRP A 29 -12.51 3.72 15.51
N SER A 30 -13.05 2.59 15.97
CA SER A 30 -12.24 1.42 16.28
C SER A 30 -11.97 0.58 15.01
N PRO A 31 -10.89 -0.22 14.97
CA PRO A 31 -10.67 -1.19 13.90
C PRO A 31 -11.83 -2.18 13.73
N ALA A 32 -12.54 -2.52 14.81
CA ALA A 32 -13.72 -3.38 14.75
C ALA A 32 -14.89 -2.71 14.01
N ARG A 33 -15.06 -1.39 14.17
CA ARG A 33 -16.04 -0.62 13.39
C ARG A 33 -15.64 -0.61 11.92
N LEU A 34 -14.38 -0.34 11.60
CA LEU A 34 -13.90 -0.39 10.21
C LEU A 34 -14.17 -1.74 9.55
N ALA A 35 -13.95 -2.85 10.24
CA ALA A 35 -14.26 -4.19 9.74
C ALA A 35 -15.74 -4.32 9.34
N ARG A 36 -16.65 -3.83 10.20
CA ARG A 36 -18.09 -3.84 9.91
C ARG A 36 -18.45 -2.98 8.71
N GLU A 37 -17.98 -1.73 8.67
CA GLU A 37 -18.34 -0.76 7.61
C GLU A 37 -17.72 -1.13 6.25
N SER A 38 -16.54 -1.76 6.23
CA SER A 38 -15.87 -2.22 5.01
C SER A 38 -16.28 -3.62 4.55
N GLY A 39 -17.09 -4.34 5.34
CA GLY A 39 -17.43 -5.74 5.11
C GLY A 39 -16.24 -6.71 5.19
N GLN A 40 -15.09 -6.26 5.69
CA GLN A 40 -13.89 -7.09 5.86
C GLN A 40 -13.92 -7.85 7.18
N SER A 41 -13.23 -8.99 7.25
CA SER A 41 -13.10 -9.71 8.51
C SER A 41 -12.32 -8.89 9.55
N LYS A 42 -12.66 -9.04 10.84
CA LYS A 42 -11.90 -8.42 11.95
C LYS A 42 -10.42 -8.83 11.91
N ALA A 43 -10.13 -10.07 11.51
CA ALA A 43 -8.78 -10.56 11.34
C ALA A 43 -8.02 -9.83 10.21
N THR A 44 -8.68 -9.60 9.07
CA THR A 44 -8.12 -8.82 7.95
C THR A 44 -7.76 -7.41 8.40
N ILE A 45 -8.71 -6.68 9.00
CA ILE A 45 -8.45 -5.32 9.47
C ILE A 45 -7.35 -5.31 10.54
N SER A 46 -7.37 -6.25 11.49
CA SER A 46 -6.32 -6.34 12.51
C SER A 46 -4.92 -6.54 11.91
N ARG A 47 -4.77 -7.39 10.89
CA ARG A 47 -3.48 -7.58 10.19
C ARG A 47 -2.97 -6.29 9.54
N ILE A 48 -3.88 -5.43 9.07
CA ILE A 48 -3.53 -4.14 8.45
C ILE A 48 -3.21 -3.10 9.53
N THR A 49 -4.11 -2.88 10.50
CA THR A 49 -3.99 -1.77 11.46
C THR A 49 -2.99 -2.03 12.58
N ASN A 50 -2.71 -3.30 12.90
CA ASN A 50 -1.75 -3.69 13.94
C ASN A 50 -0.45 -4.22 13.35
N TYR A 51 -0.11 -3.87 12.11
CA TYR A 51 1.15 -4.30 11.51
C TYR A 51 2.33 -3.83 12.37
N LYS A 52 3.21 -4.77 12.73
CA LYS A 52 4.45 -4.55 13.45
C LYS A 52 5.55 -5.32 12.72
N ASN A 53 6.77 -4.78 12.72
CA ASN A 53 7.93 -5.45 12.15
C ASN A 53 8.05 -6.88 12.71
N GLY A 54 7.92 -7.89 11.85
CA GLY A 54 8.03 -9.32 12.22
C GLY A 54 6.76 -10.18 12.06
N ASN A 55 5.59 -9.59 11.75
CA ASN A 55 4.37 -10.37 11.42
C ASN A 55 4.48 -10.96 9.98
N PRO A 56 3.78 -12.07 9.64
CA PRO A 56 3.78 -12.58 8.27
C PRO A 56 3.39 -11.47 7.29
N LYS A 57 4.06 -11.43 6.12
CA LYS A 57 3.90 -10.43 5.06
C LYS A 57 2.47 -10.42 4.49
N TYR A 58 1.49 -9.97 5.25
CA TYR A 58 0.14 -9.79 4.77
C TYR A 58 0.14 -8.59 3.83
N GLN A 59 -0.13 -8.85 2.56
CA GLN A 59 -0.35 -7.81 1.56
C GLN A 59 -1.85 -7.71 1.31
N PRO A 60 -2.48 -6.55 1.58
CA PRO A 60 -3.90 -6.37 1.28
C PRO A 60 -4.12 -6.38 -0.23
N SER A 61 -5.26 -6.93 -0.65
CA SER A 61 -5.65 -6.88 -2.07
C SER A 61 -6.19 -5.49 -2.44
N LEU A 62 -6.18 -5.17 -3.74
CA LEU A 62 -6.80 -3.93 -4.25
C LEU A 62 -8.26 -3.79 -3.81
N ARG A 63 -9.03 -4.89 -3.83
CA ARG A 63 -10.43 -4.92 -3.39
C ARG A 63 -10.57 -4.59 -1.90
N THR A 64 -9.64 -5.06 -1.07
CA THR A 64 -9.62 -4.77 0.37
C THR A 64 -9.37 -3.27 0.62
N ILE A 65 -8.38 -2.70 -0.06
CA ILE A 65 -8.05 -1.26 0.06
C ILE A 65 -9.20 -0.40 -0.46
N GLN A 66 -9.82 -0.76 -1.60
CA GLN A 66 -10.99 -0.06 -2.12
C GLN A 66 -12.17 -0.10 -1.14
N ALA A 67 -12.45 -1.25 -0.51
CA ALA A 67 -13.52 -1.37 0.47
C ALA A 67 -13.27 -0.48 1.71
N ILE A 68 -12.02 -0.42 2.18
CA ILE A 68 -11.60 0.47 3.28
C ILE A 68 -11.78 1.94 2.87
N ALA A 69 -11.34 2.33 1.67
CA ALA A 69 -11.46 3.70 1.18
C ALA A 69 -12.92 4.17 1.11
N LEU A 70 -13.82 3.30 0.62
CA LEU A 70 -15.26 3.57 0.55
C LEU A 70 -15.89 3.66 1.95
N ALA A 71 -15.54 2.74 2.85
CA ALA A 71 -16.04 2.73 4.22
C ALA A 71 -15.66 4.01 4.98
N LEU A 72 -14.43 4.48 4.79
CA LEU A 72 -13.92 5.72 5.39
C LEU A 72 -14.39 7.00 4.67
N LYS A 73 -15.08 6.85 3.53
CA LYS A 73 -15.56 7.94 2.66
C LYS A 73 -14.43 8.90 2.27
N LEU A 74 -13.28 8.34 1.91
CA LEU A 74 -12.09 9.14 1.58
C LEU A 74 -12.30 10.00 0.33
N SER A 75 -11.73 11.21 0.35
CA SER A 75 -11.65 12.09 -0.82
C SER A 75 -10.83 11.45 -1.93
N ARG A 76 -10.78 12.09 -3.11
CA ARG A 76 -9.95 11.59 -4.22
C ARG A 76 -8.48 11.57 -3.84
N GLU A 77 -8.01 12.62 -3.16
CA GLU A 77 -6.63 12.82 -2.73
C GLU A 77 -6.25 11.80 -1.65
N GLN A 78 -7.08 11.65 -0.61
CA GLN A 78 -6.88 10.64 0.44
C GLN A 78 -6.92 9.22 -0.12
N ARG A 79 -7.78 8.96 -1.10
CA ARG A 79 -7.82 7.66 -1.78
C ARG A 79 -6.52 7.42 -2.54
N LYS A 80 -6.04 8.40 -3.31
CA LYS A 80 -4.75 8.28 -4.01
C LYS A 80 -3.63 7.98 -3.02
N GLU A 81 -3.53 8.75 -1.94
CA GLU A 81 -2.54 8.52 -0.88
C GLU A 81 -2.62 7.10 -0.29
N LEU A 82 -3.84 6.63 0.02
CA LEU A 82 -4.05 5.28 0.54
C LEU A 82 -3.59 4.19 -0.44
N PHE A 83 -3.93 4.32 -1.72
CA PHE A 83 -3.53 3.36 -2.75
C PHE A 83 -2.03 3.40 -3.01
N ASP A 84 -1.44 4.58 -3.15
CA ASP A 84 0.01 4.78 -3.33
C ASP A 84 0.80 4.23 -2.13
N THR A 85 0.22 4.26 -0.92
CA THR A 85 0.84 3.67 0.27
C THR A 85 0.70 2.15 0.29
N ALA A 86 -0.45 1.60 -0.12
CA ALA A 86 -0.70 0.15 -0.12
C ALA A 86 -0.03 -0.58 -1.30
N PHE A 87 0.18 0.12 -2.42
CA PHE A 87 0.77 -0.36 -3.67
C PHE A 87 1.79 0.68 -4.16
N PRO A 88 3.01 0.73 -3.57
CA PRO A 88 4.01 1.73 -3.92
C PRO A 88 4.38 1.75 -5.40
N GLU A 89 4.21 0.64 -6.11
CA GLU A 89 4.39 0.53 -7.56
C GLU A 89 3.49 1.49 -8.34
N PHE A 90 2.32 1.87 -7.81
CA PHE A 90 1.41 2.80 -8.50
C PHE A 90 2.03 4.19 -8.67
N ARG A 91 2.82 4.65 -7.69
CA ARG A 91 3.55 5.93 -7.83
C ARG A 91 4.58 5.88 -8.97
N VAL A 92 5.24 4.74 -9.11
CA VAL A 92 6.24 4.54 -10.19
C VAL A 92 5.54 4.50 -11.54
N TRP A 93 4.36 3.87 -11.63
CA TRP A 93 3.59 3.82 -12.87
C TRP A 93 3.05 5.19 -13.28
N ASP A 94 2.54 5.98 -12.32
CA ASP A 94 2.09 7.35 -12.57
C ASP A 94 3.26 8.22 -13.06
N GLU A 95 4.41 8.17 -12.37
CA GLU A 95 5.62 8.93 -12.74
C GLU A 95 6.15 8.52 -14.13
N ALA A 96 6.18 7.22 -14.42
CA ALA A 96 6.59 6.69 -15.71
C ALA A 96 5.66 7.18 -16.84
N ALA A 97 4.35 7.18 -16.61
CA ALA A 97 3.37 7.66 -17.58
C ALA A 97 3.51 9.18 -17.83
N GLU A 98 3.75 9.96 -16.78
CA GLU A 98 3.95 11.42 -16.88
C GLU A 98 5.25 11.78 -17.63
N GLN A 99 6.32 11.02 -17.42
CA GLN A 99 7.62 11.26 -18.05
C GLN A 99 7.79 10.56 -19.41
N GLY A 100 6.82 9.74 -19.81
CA GLY A 100 6.85 9.01 -21.08
C GLY A 100 7.89 7.89 -21.10
N TYR A 101 8.17 7.28 -19.95
CA TYR A 101 9.10 6.16 -19.84
C TYR A 101 8.58 4.91 -20.54
N THR A 102 9.50 4.13 -21.07
CA THR A 102 9.24 2.81 -21.64
C THR A 102 9.00 1.77 -20.54
N VAL A 103 8.49 0.60 -20.93
CA VAL A 103 8.29 -0.54 -20.01
C VAL A 103 9.61 -0.99 -19.40
N ASP A 104 10.69 -1.01 -20.18
CA ASP A 104 12.01 -1.45 -19.73
C ASP A 104 12.59 -0.48 -18.70
N GLU A 105 12.58 0.83 -18.98
CA GLU A 105 13.01 1.87 -18.03
C GLU A 105 12.18 1.83 -16.73
N THR A 106 10.87 1.59 -16.84
CA THR A 106 10.00 1.47 -15.67
C THR A 106 10.31 0.22 -14.85
N ASN A 107 10.59 -0.91 -15.50
CA ASN A 107 10.99 -2.14 -14.84
C ASN A 107 12.34 -2.00 -14.13
N ASP A 108 13.30 -1.26 -14.69
CA ASP A 108 14.57 -0.95 -14.01
C ASP A 108 14.31 -0.20 -12.68
N ILE A 109 13.46 0.82 -12.70
CA ILE A 109 13.09 1.58 -11.49
C ILE A 109 12.37 0.70 -10.47
N LEU A 110 11.44 -0.15 -10.91
CA LEU A 110 10.72 -1.08 -10.03
C LEU A 110 11.68 -2.10 -9.41
N TYR A 111 12.63 -2.62 -10.18
CA TYR A 111 13.66 -3.56 -9.73
C TYR A 111 14.56 -2.94 -8.67
N GLU A 112 15.07 -1.73 -8.92
CA GLU A 112 15.90 -0.99 -7.96
C GLU A 112 15.18 -0.72 -6.62
N LYS A 113 13.86 -0.52 -6.67
CA LYS A 113 13.01 -0.30 -5.49
C LYS A 113 12.52 -1.60 -4.84
N GLY A 114 12.81 -2.76 -5.43
CA GLY A 114 12.33 -4.07 -4.95
C GLY A 114 10.81 -4.22 -5.05
N LEU A 115 10.19 -3.58 -6.03
CA LEU A 115 8.74 -3.58 -6.28
C LEU A 115 8.35 -4.60 -7.36
N PRO A 116 7.07 -5.00 -7.45
CA PRO A 116 6.60 -5.89 -8.51
C PRO A 116 6.84 -5.28 -9.89
N LEU A 117 7.49 -6.04 -10.77
CA LEU A 117 7.72 -5.64 -12.17
C LEU A 117 6.40 -5.66 -12.95
N LEU A 118 6.30 -4.82 -13.99
CA LEU A 118 5.14 -4.79 -14.89
C LEU A 118 5.03 -6.06 -15.72
N THR A 119 6.19 -6.60 -16.10
CA THR A 119 6.34 -7.87 -16.79
C THR A 119 7.48 -8.62 -16.14
N THR A 120 7.25 -9.88 -15.75
CA THR A 120 8.37 -10.82 -15.65
C THR A 120 8.86 -11.03 -17.07
N GLU A 121 10.13 -10.76 -17.36
CA GLU A 121 10.63 -10.86 -18.74
C GLU A 121 10.29 -12.20 -19.43
N ARG A 122 10.21 -12.06 -20.76
CA ARG A 122 9.67 -12.93 -21.81
C ARG A 122 10.28 -14.33 -21.90
#